data_AF-A0A497NVI2-F1
#
_entry.id   AF-A0A497NVI2-F1
#
_cell.length_a   1.000
_cell.length_b   1.000
_cell.length_c   1.000
_cell.angle_alpha   90.00
_cell.angle_beta   90.00
_cell.angle_gamma   90.00
#
_symmetry.space_group_name_H-M   'P 1'
#
loop_
_entity.id
_entity.type
_entity.pdbx_description
1 polymer ?
#
loop_
_entity_poly.entity_id
_entity_poly.type
_entity_poly.pdbx_seq_one_letter_code
_entity_poly.pdbx_strand_id
1 'polypeptide(L)'
;MPLKIIVGVKWVPNTQVVNIDPKTGTLIREGVPSIINPHDLNAVELALSLKERYGGSVTAISMAPISAKMGLEFILGMGVDRAILISDPTFAGADTLATSYTLAKAIERLRPFDIILVGQETIDSSTAHIGAQIASWLKIPYLYYV
;
A
#
# COMPACT_ATOMS: atom_id res chain seq x y z
N MET A 1 11.22 -3.15 -23.06
CA MET A 1 12.06 -2.21 -22.29
C MET A 1 11.85 -2.54 -20.81
N PRO A 2 12.91 -2.60 -19.99
CA PRO A 2 12.78 -2.93 -18.56
C PRO A 2 11.94 -1.87 -17.86
N LEU A 3 10.98 -2.29 -17.03
CA LEU A 3 10.04 -1.41 -16.33
C LEU A 3 10.49 -1.11 -14.90
N LYS A 4 10.42 0.16 -14.47
CA LYS A 4 10.59 0.59 -13.09
C LYS A 4 9.22 0.78 -12.44
N ILE A 5 8.80 -0.22 -11.68
CA ILE A 5 7.48 -0.31 -11.08
C ILE A 5 7.55 0.08 -9.60
N ILE A 6 6.64 0.94 -9.15
CA ILE A 6 6.43 1.21 -7.73
C ILE A 6 5.10 0.61 -7.32
N VAL A 7 5.06 -0.14 -6.21
CA VAL A 7 3.82 -0.71 -5.68
C VAL A 7 3.56 -0.21 -4.26
N GLY A 8 2.35 0.30 -4.02
CA GLY A 8 1.90 0.70 -2.68
C GLY A 8 1.33 -0.49 -1.93
N VAL A 9 1.75 -0.65 -0.67
CA VAL A 9 1.24 -1.72 0.21
C VAL A 9 0.90 -1.17 1.60
N LYS A 10 -0.18 -1.67 2.20
CA LYS A 10 -0.62 -1.30 3.55
C LYS A 10 -0.83 -2.55 4.39
N TRP A 11 -0.31 -2.50 5.61
CA TRP A 11 -0.58 -3.46 6.66
C TRP A 11 -1.85 -3.02 7.41
N VAL A 12 -2.87 -3.86 7.44
CA VAL A 12 -4.22 -3.53 7.91
C VAL A 12 -4.72 -4.59 8.90
N PRO A 13 -5.56 -4.24 9.88
CA PRO A 13 -6.28 -5.25 10.67
C PRO A 13 -7.09 -6.16 9.77
N ASN A 14 -7.12 -7.47 10.06
CA ASN A 14 -7.99 -8.40 9.34
C ASN A 14 -9.46 -8.15 9.74
N THR A 15 -10.18 -7.39 8.93
CA THR A 15 -11.57 -7.02 9.21
C THR A 15 -12.55 -8.18 9.08
N GLN A 16 -12.16 -9.30 8.47
CA GLN A 16 -13.01 -10.51 8.37
C GLN A 16 -13.20 -11.24 9.71
N VAL A 17 -12.31 -11.00 10.68
CA VAL A 17 -12.37 -11.63 12.01
C VAL A 17 -12.72 -10.63 13.12
N VAL A 18 -13.09 -9.41 12.75
CA VAL A 18 -13.56 -8.40 13.70
C VAL A 18 -15.01 -8.71 14.05
N ASN A 19 -15.28 -8.79 15.35
CA ASN A 19 -16.60 -9.03 15.90
C ASN A 19 -17.15 -7.79 16.60
N ILE A 20 -18.48 -7.74 16.75
CA ILE A 20 -19.16 -6.74 17.57
C ILE A 20 -19.54 -7.42 18.89
N ASP A 21 -19.21 -6.80 20.01
CA ASP A 21 -19.70 -7.24 21.31
C ASP A 21 -21.23 -7.05 21.35
N PRO A 22 -22.03 -8.13 21.46
CA PRO A 22 -23.48 -8.04 21.40
C PRO A 22 -24.09 -7.32 22.61
N LYS A 23 -23.35 -7.12 23.70
CA LYS A 23 -23.82 -6.42 24.91
C LYS A 23 -23.59 -4.92 24.83
N THR A 24 -22.42 -4.51 24.34
CA THR A 24 -22.01 -3.09 24.34
C THR A 24 -22.17 -2.43 22.98
N GLY A 25 -22.31 -3.21 21.90
CA GLY A 25 -22.31 -2.71 20.53
C GLY A 25 -20.94 -2.22 20.06
N THR A 26 -19.87 -2.44 20.83
CA THR A 26 -18.52 -1.99 20.48
C THR A 26 -17.76 -3.05 19.69
N LEU A 27 -16.83 -2.61 18.84
CA LEU A 27 -15.93 -3.52 18.12
C LEU A 27 -14.97 -4.23 19.08
N ILE A 28 -14.90 -5.55 18.97
CA ILE A 28 -13.88 -6.39 19.61
C ILE A 28 -12.64 -6.35 18.73
N ARG A 29 -11.59 -5.66 19.20
CA ARG A 29 -10.34 -5.43 18.46
C ARG A 29 -9.14 -6.20 19.04
N GLU A 30 -9.28 -6.76 20.24
CA GLU A 30 -8.23 -7.57 20.85
C GLU A 30 -7.99 -8.85 20.04
N GLY A 31 -6.72 -9.20 19.84
CA GLY A 31 -6.33 -10.42 19.15
C GLY A 31 -6.56 -10.43 17.63
N VAL A 32 -7.06 -9.34 17.03
CA VAL A 32 -7.23 -9.25 15.57
C VAL A 32 -5.86 -9.16 14.91
N PRO A 33 -5.42 -10.19 14.16
CA PRO A 33 -4.14 -10.14 13.48
C PRO A 33 -4.19 -9.09 12.38
N SER A 34 -3.07 -8.43 12.15
CA SER A 34 -2.90 -7.60 10.97
C SER A 34 -2.35 -8.42 9.82
N ILE A 35 -2.75 -8.06 8.61
CA ILE A 35 -2.41 -8.72 7.35
C ILE A 35 -1.99 -7.67 6.33
N ILE A 36 -1.40 -8.10 5.22
CA ILE A 36 -1.29 -7.23 4.04
C ILE A 36 -2.70 -7.07 3.48
N ASN A 37 -3.05 -5.85 3.12
CA ASN A 37 -4.32 -5.56 2.48
C ASN A 37 -4.52 -6.45 1.23
N PRO A 38 -5.60 -7.23 1.12
CA PRO A 38 -5.80 -8.16 0.01
C PRO A 38 -5.76 -7.52 -1.38
N HIS A 39 -6.28 -6.29 -1.52
CA HIS A 39 -6.22 -5.57 -2.80
C HIS A 39 -4.78 -5.20 -3.19
N ASP A 40 -3.89 -4.99 -2.23
CA ASP A 40 -2.49 -4.66 -2.50
C ASP A 40 -1.72 -5.90 -2.95
N LEU A 41 -2.09 -7.10 -2.51
CA LEU A 41 -1.51 -8.36 -3.00
C LEU A 41 -1.75 -8.54 -4.50
N ASN A 42 -2.94 -8.19 -5.00
CA ASN A 42 -3.22 -8.21 -6.43
C ASN A 42 -2.33 -7.22 -7.20
N ALA A 43 -2.10 -6.03 -6.64
CA ALA A 43 -1.21 -5.03 -7.24
C ALA A 43 0.26 -5.49 -7.26
N VAL A 44 0.71 -6.17 -6.20
CA VAL A 44 2.06 -6.76 -6.12
C VAL A 44 2.21 -7.88 -7.15
N GLU A 45 1.23 -8.77 -7.26
CA GLU A 45 1.25 -9.86 -8.24
C GLU A 45 1.33 -9.32 -9.67
N LEU A 46 0.53 -8.30 -10.00
CA LEU A 46 0.62 -7.62 -11.30
C LEU A 46 2.00 -6.99 -11.52
N ALA A 47 2.59 -6.35 -10.50
CA ALA A 47 3.92 -5.76 -10.59
C ALA A 47 4.99 -6.83 -10.92
N LEU A 48 4.93 -7.98 -10.25
CA LEU A 48 5.84 -9.10 -10.46
C LEU A 48 5.65 -9.74 -11.84
N SER A 49 4.40 -9.97 -12.26
CA SER A 49 4.05 -10.46 -13.60
C SER A 49 4.58 -9.53 -14.71
N LEU A 50 4.47 -8.21 -14.52
CA LEU A 50 5.02 -7.23 -15.47
C LEU A 50 6.55 -7.25 -15.50
N LYS A 51 7.20 -7.37 -14.33
CA LYS A 51 8.65 -7.53 -14.22
C LYS A 51 9.13 -8.80 -14.91
N GLU A 52 8.44 -9.92 -14.75
CA GLU A 52 8.78 -11.19 -15.41
C GLU A 52 8.67 -11.05 -16.94
N ARG A 53 7.58 -10.45 -17.41
CA ARG A 53 7.31 -10.31 -18.85
C ARG A 53 8.21 -9.30 -19.56
N TYR A 54 8.55 -8.18 -18.92
CA TYR A 54 9.22 -7.05 -19.56
C TYR A 54 10.62 -6.75 -18.99
N GLY A 55 11.01 -7.42 -17.92
CA GLY A 55 12.21 -7.11 -17.14
C GLY A 55 12.06 -5.85 -16.28
N GLY A 56 13.12 -5.50 -15.57
CA GLY A 56 13.19 -4.29 -14.74
C GLY A 56 13.14 -4.60 -13.24
N SER A 57 12.49 -3.73 -12.47
CA SER A 57 12.50 -3.79 -11.00
C SER A 57 11.19 -3.33 -10.39
N VAL A 58 10.81 -3.94 -9.27
CA VAL A 58 9.67 -3.55 -8.44
C VAL A 58 10.18 -2.98 -7.11
N THR A 59 9.71 -1.79 -6.74
CA THR A 59 9.93 -1.20 -5.42
C THR A 59 8.61 -1.09 -4.66
N ALA A 60 8.47 -1.80 -3.54
CA ALA A 60 7.35 -1.64 -2.63
C ALA A 60 7.54 -0.43 -1.72
N ILE A 61 6.46 0.32 -1.48
CA ILE A 61 6.44 1.44 -0.53
C ILE A 61 5.29 1.29 0.46
N SER A 62 5.53 1.64 1.71
CA SER A 62 4.49 1.69 2.74
C SER A 62 4.72 2.85 3.70
N MET A 63 3.66 3.58 4.05
CA MET A 63 3.67 4.53 5.16
C MET A 63 3.04 3.83 6.37
N ALA A 64 3.87 3.44 7.33
CA ALA A 64 3.43 2.61 8.44
C ALA A 64 4.38 2.75 9.64
N PRO A 65 3.93 2.44 10.87
CA PRO A 65 4.83 2.37 12.02
C PRO A 65 5.85 1.23 11.86
N ILE A 66 6.97 1.31 12.59
CA ILE A 66 8.05 0.30 12.53
C ILE A 66 7.58 -1.13 12.82
N SER A 67 6.55 -1.30 13.67
CA SER A 67 5.96 -2.61 14.00
C SER A 67 5.29 -3.28 12.79
N ALA A 68 4.89 -2.51 11.78
CA ALA A 68 4.26 -3.01 10.55
C ALA A 68 5.29 -3.41 9.47
N LYS A 69 6.60 -3.39 9.76
CA LYS A 69 7.64 -3.78 8.80
C LYS A 69 7.52 -5.22 8.29
N MET A 70 6.89 -6.11 9.06
CA MET A 70 6.70 -7.52 8.67
C MET A 70 5.92 -7.65 7.35
N GLY A 71 5.01 -6.73 7.06
CA GLY A 71 4.33 -6.70 5.77
C GLY A 71 5.28 -6.49 4.60
N LEU A 72 6.23 -5.56 4.74
CA LEU A 72 7.25 -5.33 3.72
C LEU A 72 8.23 -6.49 3.59
N GLU A 73 8.60 -7.13 4.70
CA GLU A 73 9.44 -8.35 4.69
C GLU A 73 8.76 -9.50 3.93
N PHE A 74 7.45 -9.68 4.12
CA PHE A 74 6.67 -10.66 3.35
C PHE A 74 6.65 -10.33 1.85
N ILE A 75 6.41 -9.06 1.49
CA ILE A 75 6.41 -8.61 0.09
C ILE A 75 7.79 -8.77 -0.58
N LEU A 76 8.88 -8.53 0.16
CA LEU A 76 10.23 -8.86 -0.31
C LEU A 76 10.36 -10.36 -0.59
N GLY A 77 9.84 -11.21 0.31
CA GLY A 77 9.80 -12.66 0.12
C GLY A 77 9.02 -13.13 -1.12
N MET A 78 8.05 -12.34 -1.59
CA MET A 78 7.33 -12.61 -2.85
C MET A 78 8.15 -12.34 -4.12
N GLY A 79 9.31 -11.65 -4.03
CA GLY A 79 10.18 -11.37 -5.17
C GLY A 79 10.27 -9.90 -5.59
N VAL A 80 9.75 -8.98 -4.76
CA VAL A 80 9.97 -7.54 -4.91
C VAL A 80 11.44 -7.20 -4.66
N ASP A 81 12.05 -6.36 -5.50
CA ASP A 81 13.49 -6.08 -5.45
C ASP A 81 13.90 -5.19 -4.28
N ARG A 82 13.03 -4.26 -3.90
CA ARG A 82 13.29 -3.28 -2.84
C ARG A 82 12.01 -2.93 -2.11
N ALA A 83 12.11 -2.75 -0.79
CA ALA A 83 11.02 -2.23 0.03
C ALA A 83 11.45 -0.93 0.73
N ILE A 84 10.54 0.02 0.85
CA ILE A 84 10.75 1.29 1.53
C ILE A 84 9.64 1.48 2.56
N LEU A 85 10.06 1.62 3.82
CA LEU A 85 9.19 2.00 4.92
C LEU A 85 9.32 3.50 5.17
N ILE A 86 8.20 4.21 5.11
CA ILE A 86 8.07 5.63 5.46
C ILE A 86 7.45 5.66 6.86
N SER A 87 8.29 5.81 7.88
CA SER A 87 7.88 5.70 9.28
C SER A 87 8.39 6.90 10.07
N ASP A 88 7.45 7.71 10.56
CA ASP A 88 7.71 8.81 11.49
C ASP A 88 6.45 9.02 12.36
N PRO A 89 6.56 9.23 13.68
CA PRO A 89 5.42 9.51 14.54
C PRO A 89 4.55 10.69 14.08
N THR A 90 5.12 11.65 13.36
CA THR A 90 4.38 12.80 12.79
C THR A 90 3.34 12.41 11.74
N PHE A 91 3.42 11.20 11.17
CA PHE A 91 2.42 10.67 10.23
C PHE A 91 1.24 9.99 10.92
N ALA A 92 1.27 9.82 12.25
CA ALA A 92 0.19 9.17 12.98
C ALA A 92 -1.12 9.98 12.87
N GLY A 93 -2.23 9.29 12.58
CA GLY A 93 -3.55 9.92 12.45
C GLY A 93 -3.77 10.68 11.14
N ALA A 94 -2.87 10.54 10.16
CA ALA A 94 -3.04 11.11 8.83
C ALA A 94 -4.33 10.63 8.16
N ASP A 95 -5.06 11.56 7.54
CA ASP A 95 -6.17 11.26 6.64
C ASP A 95 -5.65 10.84 5.26
N THR A 96 -6.54 10.66 4.28
CA THR A 96 -6.11 10.26 2.93
C THR A 96 -5.29 11.33 2.23
N LEU A 97 -5.58 12.62 2.44
CA LEU A 97 -4.87 13.72 1.81
C LEU A 97 -3.41 13.81 2.31
N ALA A 98 -3.20 13.76 3.62
CA ALA A 98 -1.88 13.76 4.22
C ALA A 98 -1.09 12.48 3.88
N THR A 99 -1.76 11.32 3.88
CA THR A 99 -1.15 10.03 3.49
C THR A 99 -0.69 10.06 2.03
N SER A 100 -1.57 10.45 1.11
CA SER A 100 -1.26 10.51 -0.32
C SER A 100 -0.18 11.55 -0.64
N TYR A 101 -0.16 12.69 0.05
CA TYR A 101 0.90 13.69 -0.09
C TYR A 101 2.26 13.12 0.30
N THR A 102 2.32 12.43 1.46
CA THR A 102 3.55 11.83 1.97
C THR A 102 4.07 10.74 1.02
N LEU A 103 3.19 9.85 0.57
CA LEU A 103 3.52 8.82 -0.41
C LEU A 103 3.98 9.42 -1.74
N ALA A 104 3.29 10.43 -2.27
CA ALA A 104 3.67 11.11 -3.50
C ALA A 104 5.05 11.77 -3.39
N LYS A 105 5.38 12.40 -2.25
CA LYS A 105 6.71 12.99 -2.01
C LYS A 105 7.81 11.94 -1.92
N ALA A 106 7.52 10.75 -1.38
CA ALA A 106 8.45 9.64 -1.42
C ALA A 106 8.65 9.12 -2.85
N ILE A 107 7.56 8.91 -3.60
CA ILE A 107 7.58 8.44 -4.99
C ILE A 107 8.34 9.41 -5.91
N GLU A 108 8.18 10.72 -5.70
CA GLU A 108 8.89 11.76 -6.47
C GLU A 108 10.41 11.59 -6.40
N ARG A 109 10.94 11.16 -5.24
CA ARG A 109 12.38 10.87 -5.04
C ARG A 109 12.84 9.55 -5.68
N LEU A 110 11.91 8.71 -6.12
CA LEU A 110 12.20 7.43 -6.78
C LEU A 110 12.18 7.56 -8.31
N ARG A 111 11.99 8.76 -8.86
CA ARG A 111 12.08 8.98 -10.30
C ARG A 111 13.47 8.58 -10.85
N PRO A 112 13.54 8.06 -12.09
CA PRO A 112 12.40 7.77 -12.97
C PRO A 112 11.69 6.47 -12.58
N PHE A 113 10.36 6.47 -12.73
CA PHE A 113 9.50 5.28 -12.68
C PHE A 113 8.59 5.28 -13.91
N ASP A 114 8.11 4.11 -14.31
CA ASP A 114 7.24 3.95 -15.48
C ASP A 114 5.77 3.79 -15.09
N ILE A 115 5.50 3.09 -13.99
CA ILE A 115 4.14 2.82 -13.51
C ILE A 115 4.10 2.72 -11.98
N ILE A 116 2.99 3.18 -11.41
CA ILE A 116 2.66 3.04 -10.00
C ILE A 116 1.42 2.15 -9.91
N LEU A 117 1.49 1.11 -9.10
CA LEU A 117 0.39 0.19 -8.83
C LEU A 117 -0.02 0.30 -7.36
N VAL A 118 -1.31 0.39 -7.10
CA VAL A 118 -1.87 0.41 -5.75
C VAL A 118 -3.11 -0.46 -5.73
N GLY A 119 -3.45 -1.02 -4.57
CA GLY A 119 -4.73 -1.70 -4.40
C GLY A 119 -5.92 -0.76 -4.62
N GLN A 120 -7.06 -1.34 -4.97
CA GLN A 120 -8.32 -0.61 -5.22
C GLN A 120 -8.75 0.24 -4.02
N GLU A 121 -8.67 -0.34 -2.82
CA GLU A 121 -8.95 0.29 -1.53
C GLU A 121 -8.29 -0.53 -0.42
N THR A 122 -8.42 -0.06 0.83
CA THR A 122 -7.97 -0.80 2.00
C THR A 122 -9.15 -1.24 2.84
N ILE A 123 -9.15 -2.49 3.30
CA ILE A 123 -10.31 -3.09 3.98
C ILE A 123 -10.65 -2.49 5.35
N ASP A 124 -9.75 -1.66 5.90
CA ASP A 124 -9.90 -1.00 7.20
C ASP A 124 -10.55 0.39 7.09
N SER A 125 -10.49 1.04 5.93
CA SER A 125 -11.00 2.41 5.74
C SER A 125 -11.90 2.58 4.51
N SER A 126 -11.79 1.71 3.51
CA SER A 126 -12.64 1.66 2.30
C SER A 126 -12.88 3.01 1.61
N THR A 127 -11.86 3.86 1.57
CA THR A 127 -11.98 5.21 0.97
C THR A 127 -11.70 5.22 -0.53
N ALA A 128 -10.91 4.28 -1.04
CA ALA A 128 -10.41 4.25 -2.42
C ALA A 128 -9.69 5.54 -2.91
N HIS A 129 -9.33 6.47 -2.02
CA HIS A 129 -8.83 7.78 -2.44
C HIS A 129 -7.33 7.81 -2.81
N ILE A 130 -6.51 6.95 -2.20
CA ILE A 130 -5.05 7.09 -2.20
C ILE A 130 -4.47 7.08 -3.62
N GLY A 131 -4.92 6.18 -4.50
CA GLY A 131 -4.43 6.10 -5.88
C GLY A 131 -4.68 7.38 -6.67
N ALA A 132 -5.93 7.86 -6.66
CA ALA A 132 -6.32 9.09 -7.35
C ALA A 132 -5.55 10.31 -6.83
N GLN A 133 -5.40 10.41 -5.50
CA GLN A 133 -4.71 11.53 -4.88
C GLN A 133 -3.21 11.52 -5.18
N ILE A 134 -2.53 10.36 -5.12
CA ILE A 134 -1.12 10.22 -5.53
C ILE A 134 -0.94 10.68 -6.98
N ALA A 135 -1.79 10.22 -7.89
CA ALA A 135 -1.70 10.59 -9.30
C ALA A 135 -1.89 12.10 -9.52
N SER A 136 -2.83 12.71 -8.77
CA SER A 136 -3.04 14.16 -8.76
C SER A 136 -1.78 14.93 -8.31
N TRP A 137 -1.18 14.54 -7.18
CA TRP A 137 0.05 15.15 -6.68
C TRP A 137 1.22 15.06 -7.66
N LEU A 138 1.34 13.93 -8.36
CA LEU A 138 2.43 13.66 -9.31
C LEU A 138 2.14 14.19 -10.72
N LYS A 139 0.93 14.70 -10.97
CA LYS A 139 0.44 15.16 -12.28
C LYS A 139 0.58 14.09 -13.36
N ILE A 140 0.15 12.87 -13.05
CA ILE A 140 0.17 11.72 -13.97
C ILE A 140 -1.25 11.20 -14.22
N PRO A 141 -1.50 10.52 -15.36
CA PRO A 141 -2.77 9.85 -15.60
C PRO A 141 -3.09 8.80 -14.52
N TYR A 142 -4.38 8.59 -14.28
CA TYR A 142 -4.89 7.61 -13.32
C TYR A 142 -5.98 6.76 -13.96
N LEU A 143 -5.92 5.45 -13.73
CA LEU A 143 -6.96 4.50 -14.11
C LEU A 143 -7.37 3.72 -12.85
N TYR A 144 -8.68 3.57 -12.66
CA TYR A 144 -9.28 2.94 -11.49
C TYR A 144 -10.20 1.79 -11.90
N TYR A 145 -10.35 0.79 -11.04
CA TYR A 145 -11.08 -0.46 -11.31
C TYR A 145 -10.54 -1.24 -12.51
N VAL A 146 -9.24 -1.56 -12.46
CA VAL A 146 -8.56 -2.42 -13.44
C VAL A 146 -8.71 -3.89 -13.06
#